data_AF-A0A8D0BCU9-F1
#
_entry.id   AF-A0A8D0BCU9-F1
#
_cell.length_a   1.000
_cell.length_b   1.000
_cell.length_c   1.000
_cell.angle_alpha   90.00
_cell.angle_beta   90.00
_cell.angle_gamma   90.00
#
_symmetry.space_group_name_H-M   'P 1'
#
loop_
_entity.id
_entity.type
_entity.pdbx_description
1 polymer ?
#
loop_
_entity_poly.entity_id
_entity_poly.type
_entity_poly.pdbx_seq_one_letter_code
_entity_poly.pdbx_strand_id
1 'polypeptide(L)'
;MEKLKDIFARSIFYLEEKGMAKAPYHLAVQEAVDRVKKEVTLLKTAPACIPPCGYQKEARQYQCSSCSMVDCQLPIDCPIQDMHKLEGETALLRCEVQFQIPSDCSYRWKFIRDARTRELYFFQDMNFGYNPSLLIRPTLGSHHGSYVCEIAQGNEVLARKFFFLNVTEKRLELEKELQEMFKAILHPAPALGPEPVAKPEEVVVEESLPSLQEILYEPDSLKKKSVIFLIVGIALSSMLVTLVAVTIYHWATGINS
;
A
#
# COMPACT_ATOMS: atom_id res chain seq x y z
N MET A 1 -5.05 -9.46 35.46
CA MET A 1 -4.04 -10.36 36.07
C MET A 1 -3.59 -9.93 37.45
N GLU A 2 -3.26 -8.65 37.69
CA GLU A 2 -2.85 -8.17 39.02
C GLU A 2 -3.85 -8.53 40.12
N LYS A 3 -5.15 -8.26 39.88
CA LYS A 3 -6.21 -8.67 40.80
C LYS A 3 -6.23 -10.17 41.13
N LEU A 4 -5.88 -11.04 40.18
CA LEU A 4 -5.80 -12.48 40.42
C LEU A 4 -4.63 -12.80 41.35
N LYS A 5 -3.46 -12.17 41.13
CA LYS A 5 -2.31 -12.29 42.02
C LYS A 5 -2.65 -11.83 43.44
N ASP A 6 -3.37 -10.71 43.58
CA ASP A 6 -3.77 -10.16 44.88
C ASP A 6 -4.74 -11.08 45.64
N ILE A 7 -5.65 -11.76 44.92
CA ILE A 7 -6.55 -12.77 45.52
C ILE A 7 -5.75 -13.93 46.11
N PHE A 8 -4.80 -14.47 45.34
CA PHE A 8 -3.98 -15.59 45.82
C PHE A 8 -3.00 -15.17 46.93
N ALA A 9 -2.40 -13.98 46.85
CA ALA A 9 -1.55 -13.45 47.90
C ALA A 9 -2.30 -13.30 49.23
N ARG A 10 -3.50 -12.71 49.21
CA ARG A 10 -4.36 -12.61 50.40
C ARG A 10 -4.75 -13.97 50.96
N SER A 11 -4.94 -14.96 50.10
CA SER A 11 -5.26 -16.33 50.53
C SER A 11 -4.09 -17.01 51.22
N ILE A 12 -2.86 -16.77 50.76
CA ILE A 12 -1.64 -17.26 51.41
C ILE A 12 -1.52 -16.65 52.81
N PHE A 13 -1.63 -15.32 52.94
CA PHE A 13 -1.57 -14.64 54.25
C PHE A 13 -2.66 -15.13 55.22
N TYR A 14 -3.89 -15.34 54.73
CA TYR A 14 -4.98 -15.88 55.54
C TYR A 14 -4.65 -17.29 56.08
N LEU A 15 -4.05 -18.16 55.26
CA LEU A 15 -3.65 -19.50 55.70
C LEU A 15 -2.51 -19.46 56.72
N GLU A 16 -1.55 -18.54 56.57
CA GLU A 16 -0.47 -18.34 57.55
C GLU A 16 -1.03 -17.91 58.91
N GLU A 17 -1.96 -16.95 58.93
CA GLU A 17 -2.65 -16.49 60.16
C GLU A 17 -3.39 -17.64 60.87
N LYS A 18 -4.14 -18.45 60.10
CA LYS A 18 -4.85 -19.62 60.63
C LYS A 18 -3.88 -20.70 61.14
N GLY A 19 -2.74 -20.88 60.49
CA GLY A 19 -1.68 -21.77 60.94
C GLY A 19 -1.09 -21.34 62.29
N MET A 20 -0.82 -20.04 62.46
CA MET A 20 -0.33 -19.46 63.72
C MET A 20 -1.36 -19.61 64.86
N ALA A 21 -2.65 -19.50 64.53
CA ALA A 21 -3.76 -19.74 65.47
C ALA A 21 -4.02 -21.23 65.76
N LYS A 22 -3.22 -22.16 65.21
CA LYS A 22 -3.39 -23.62 65.33
C LYS A 22 -4.79 -24.11 64.89
N ALA A 23 -5.42 -23.41 63.95
CA ALA A 23 -6.69 -23.84 63.39
C ALA A 23 -6.50 -25.15 62.58
N PRO A 24 -7.52 -26.04 62.51
CA PRO A 24 -7.45 -27.22 61.67
C PRO A 24 -7.22 -26.83 60.20
N TYR A 25 -6.09 -27.26 59.64
CA TYR A 25 -5.63 -26.82 58.31
C TYR A 25 -6.65 -27.15 57.20
N HIS A 26 -7.30 -28.31 57.26
CA HIS A 26 -8.30 -28.70 56.25
C HIS A 26 -9.50 -27.72 56.19
N LEU A 27 -9.98 -27.24 57.34
CA LEU A 27 -11.05 -26.24 57.41
C LEU A 27 -10.58 -24.89 56.88
N ALA A 28 -9.38 -24.46 57.28
CA ALA A 28 -8.80 -23.20 56.82
C ALA A 28 -8.59 -23.19 55.30
N VAL A 29 -8.11 -24.30 54.71
CA VAL A 29 -7.96 -24.44 53.26
C VAL A 29 -9.31 -24.40 52.57
N GLN A 30 -10.32 -25.09 53.09
CA GLN A 30 -11.65 -25.09 52.49
C GLN A 30 -12.29 -23.70 52.52
N GLU A 31 -12.20 -22.99 53.64
CA GLU A 31 -12.63 -21.59 53.73
C GLU A 31 -11.86 -20.67 52.77
N ALA A 32 -10.55 -20.88 52.60
CA ALA A 32 -9.75 -20.11 51.66
C ALA A 32 -10.17 -20.37 50.21
N VAL A 33 -10.41 -21.64 49.85
CA VAL A 33 -10.91 -22.02 48.52
C VAL A 33 -12.26 -21.39 48.22
N ASP A 34 -13.19 -21.41 49.18
CA ASP A 34 -14.52 -20.80 49.02
C ASP A 34 -14.44 -19.28 48.81
N ARG A 35 -13.53 -18.60 49.53
CA ARG A 35 -13.24 -17.18 49.33
C ARG A 35 -12.66 -16.90 47.95
N VAL A 36 -11.61 -17.64 47.56
CA VAL A 36 -10.97 -17.49 46.24
C VAL A 36 -11.99 -17.70 45.14
N LYS A 37 -12.80 -18.76 45.22
CA LYS A 37 -13.82 -19.08 44.22
C LYS A 37 -14.81 -17.93 44.05
N LYS A 38 -15.29 -17.36 45.16
CA LYS A 38 -16.19 -16.20 45.15
C LYS A 38 -15.52 -14.98 44.51
N GLU A 39 -14.29 -14.65 44.90
CA GLU A 39 -13.60 -13.47 44.37
C GLU A 39 -13.21 -13.60 42.89
N VAL A 40 -12.82 -14.80 42.46
CA VAL A 40 -12.51 -15.09 41.05
C VAL A 40 -13.74 -14.93 40.16
N THR A 41 -14.93 -15.31 40.62
CA THR A 41 -16.17 -15.12 39.83
C THR A 41 -16.55 -13.64 39.61
N LEU A 42 -16.03 -12.74 40.45
CA LEU A 42 -16.24 -11.29 40.31
C LEU A 42 -15.22 -10.64 39.37
N LEU A 43 -14.19 -11.37 38.93
CA LEU A 43 -13.22 -10.84 37.98
C LEU A 43 -13.86 -10.71 36.60
N LYS A 44 -13.59 -9.58 35.94
CA LYS A 44 -13.97 -9.37 34.55
C LYS A 44 -13.33 -10.45 33.68
N THR A 45 -14.15 -11.16 32.92
CA THR A 45 -13.69 -12.14 31.93
C THR A 45 -13.00 -11.41 30.78
N ALA A 46 -11.90 -11.97 30.29
CA ALA A 46 -11.25 -11.47 29.09
C ALA A 46 -12.22 -11.60 27.89
N PRO A 47 -12.25 -10.63 26.95
CA PRO A 47 -13.01 -10.75 25.72
C PRO A 47 -12.55 -11.97 24.90
N ALA A 48 -13.45 -12.48 24.07
CA ALA A 48 -13.11 -13.53 23.12
C ALA A 48 -12.16 -12.98 22.03
N CYS A 49 -11.31 -13.85 21.49
CA CYS A 49 -10.44 -13.52 20.37
C CYS A 49 -11.26 -13.17 19.13
N ILE A 50 -10.95 -12.03 18.50
CA ILE A 50 -11.67 -11.54 17.31
C ILE A 50 -10.87 -11.90 16.04
N PRO A 51 -11.33 -12.84 15.20
CA PRO A 51 -10.66 -13.17 13.94
C PRO A 51 -10.69 -11.99 12.95
N PRO A 52 -9.84 -11.97 11.89
CA PRO A 52 -9.02 -13.07 11.39
C PRO A 52 -7.54 -13.05 11.82
N CYS A 53 -7.08 -12.00 12.51
CA CYS A 53 -5.67 -11.73 12.71
C CYS A 53 -5.43 -10.82 13.92
N GLY A 54 -4.15 -10.63 14.23
CA GLY A 54 -3.65 -9.68 15.21
C GLY A 54 -3.52 -10.28 16.60
N TYR A 55 -2.58 -9.73 17.34
CA TYR A 55 -2.28 -10.05 18.71
C TYR A 55 -3.07 -9.15 19.66
N GLN A 56 -3.86 -9.78 20.52
CA GLN A 56 -4.92 -9.15 21.29
C GLN A 56 -4.61 -9.27 22.79
N LYS A 57 -3.82 -8.33 23.32
CA LYS A 57 -3.37 -8.33 24.72
C LYS A 57 -4.53 -8.41 25.72
N GLU A 58 -5.61 -7.70 25.44
CA GLU A 58 -6.80 -7.67 26.30
C GLU A 58 -7.57 -9.01 26.29
N ALA A 59 -7.48 -9.78 25.21
CA ALA A 59 -8.11 -11.10 25.09
C ALA A 59 -7.27 -12.23 25.71
N ARG A 60 -6.08 -11.92 26.25
CA ARG A 60 -5.21 -12.88 26.92
C ARG A 60 -5.90 -13.49 28.13
N GLN A 61 -5.89 -14.81 28.23
CA GLN A 61 -6.55 -15.57 29.28
C GLN A 61 -5.52 -16.21 30.21
N TYR A 62 -5.87 -16.40 31.48
CA TYR A 62 -5.09 -17.24 32.38
C TYR A 62 -5.73 -18.62 32.44
N GLN A 63 -5.00 -19.64 32.04
CA GLN A 63 -5.47 -21.01 32.02
C GLN A 63 -5.06 -21.70 33.33
N CYS A 64 -6.03 -21.94 34.21
CA CYS A 64 -5.79 -22.54 35.53
C CYS A 64 -5.22 -23.97 35.44
N SER A 65 -5.57 -24.74 34.41
CA SER A 65 -5.10 -26.13 34.26
C SER A 65 -3.60 -26.22 33.95
N SER A 66 -3.03 -25.23 33.27
CA SER A 66 -1.61 -25.16 32.90
C SER A 66 -0.84 -24.10 33.69
N CYS A 67 -1.51 -23.37 34.59
CA CYS A 67 -0.98 -22.24 35.35
C CYS A 67 -0.29 -21.18 34.48
N SER A 68 -0.74 -20.99 33.24
CA SER A 68 -0.06 -20.15 32.24
C SER A 68 -0.98 -19.10 31.63
N MET A 69 -0.39 -18.02 31.13
CA MET A 69 -1.11 -17.07 30.25
C MET A 69 -1.18 -17.65 28.84
N VAL A 70 -2.35 -17.54 28.22
CA VAL A 70 -2.59 -18.01 26.85
C VAL A 70 -3.10 -16.85 26.02
N ASP A 71 -2.43 -16.61 24.90
CA ASP A 71 -2.79 -15.62 23.90
C ASP A 71 -3.70 -16.20 22.82
N CYS A 72 -4.36 -15.31 22.09
CA CYS A 72 -5.06 -15.68 20.88
C CYS A 72 -4.09 -16.28 19.86
N GLN A 73 -4.38 -17.48 19.38
CA GLN A 73 -3.61 -18.16 18.35
C GLN A 73 -3.98 -17.65 16.94
N LEU A 74 -3.97 -16.33 16.76
CA LEU A 74 -4.24 -15.67 15.49
C LEU A 74 -2.92 -15.16 14.90
N PRO A 75 -2.74 -15.21 13.56
CA PRO A 75 -1.56 -14.68 12.92
C PRO A 75 -1.50 -13.15 13.07
N ILE A 76 -0.31 -12.58 13.22
CA ILE A 76 -0.11 -11.12 13.20
C ILE A 76 -0.55 -10.53 11.85
N ASP A 77 -0.35 -11.28 10.77
CA ASP A 77 -0.66 -10.88 9.40
C ASP A 77 -2.12 -11.09 9.05
N CYS A 78 -2.80 -9.99 8.74
CA CYS A 78 -4.17 -10.01 8.27
C CYS A 78 -4.26 -10.45 6.79
N PRO A 79 -5.43 -10.94 6.35
CA PRO A 79 -5.70 -11.17 4.93
C PRO A 79 -5.52 -9.88 4.09
N ILE A 80 -5.15 -10.05 2.82
CA ILE A 80 -5.08 -8.93 1.86
C ILE A 80 -6.49 -8.42 1.60
N GLN A 81 -6.67 -7.10 1.69
CA GLN A 81 -7.87 -6.40 1.24
C GLN A 81 -7.65 -5.87 -0.18
N ASP A 82 -8.32 -6.46 -1.17
CA ASP A 82 -8.27 -5.98 -2.55
C ASP A 82 -9.12 -4.70 -2.72
N MET A 83 -8.56 -3.69 -3.38
CA MET A 83 -9.17 -2.40 -3.65
C MET A 83 -9.01 -2.05 -5.11
N HIS A 84 -10.07 -1.63 -5.77
CA HIS A 84 -10.05 -1.19 -7.16
C HIS A 84 -10.33 0.30 -7.26
N LYS A 85 -9.52 1.02 -8.04
CA LYS A 85 -9.65 2.46 -8.26
C LYS A 85 -9.35 2.82 -9.70
N LEU A 86 -10.09 3.79 -10.23
CA LEU A 86 -9.74 4.42 -11.49
C LEU A 86 -8.70 5.52 -11.25
N GLU A 87 -7.85 5.75 -12.24
CA GLU A 87 -6.92 6.87 -12.21
C GLU A 87 -7.66 8.21 -12.03
N GLY A 88 -7.13 9.09 -11.18
CA GLY A 88 -7.78 10.33 -10.77
C GLY A 88 -8.69 10.21 -9.54
N GLU A 89 -9.15 8.99 -9.18
CA GLU A 89 -9.99 8.80 -8.00
C GLU A 89 -9.22 8.94 -6.68
N THR A 90 -9.97 8.99 -5.57
CA THR A 90 -9.40 8.96 -4.22
C THR A 90 -9.37 7.53 -3.67
N ALA A 91 -8.20 7.10 -3.18
CA ALA A 91 -8.06 5.88 -2.41
C ALA A 91 -7.79 6.21 -0.93
N LEU A 92 -8.55 5.59 -0.03
CA LEU A 92 -8.38 5.74 1.42
C LEU A 92 -8.18 4.36 2.03
N LEU A 93 -6.97 4.09 2.54
CA LEU A 93 -6.62 2.85 3.19
C LEU A 93 -6.67 3.07 4.71
N ARG A 94 -7.50 2.30 5.41
CA ARG A 94 -7.69 2.41 6.87
C ARG A 94 -7.06 1.25 7.60
N CYS A 95 -6.00 1.53 8.35
CA CYS A 95 -5.29 0.60 9.20
C CYS A 95 -6.00 0.38 10.54
N GLU A 96 -7.21 -0.18 10.43
CA GLU A 96 -8.08 -0.49 11.57
C GLU A 96 -8.29 -2.00 11.64
N VAL A 97 -8.29 -2.52 12.87
CA VAL A 97 -8.61 -3.90 13.24
C VAL A 97 -9.89 -3.91 14.08
N GLN A 98 -10.55 -5.05 14.18
CA GLN A 98 -11.85 -5.15 14.86
C GLN A 98 -11.75 -5.30 16.39
N PHE A 99 -10.55 -5.51 16.92
CA PHE A 99 -10.29 -5.56 18.35
C PHE A 99 -9.76 -4.22 18.87
N GLN A 100 -9.91 -4.00 20.17
CA GLN A 100 -9.42 -2.79 20.81
C GLN A 100 -7.89 -2.72 20.77
N ILE A 101 -7.36 -1.63 20.22
CA ILE A 101 -5.94 -1.31 20.23
C ILE A 101 -5.64 -0.24 21.28
N PRO A 102 -4.49 -0.31 21.97
CA PRO A 102 -4.03 0.74 22.89
C PRO A 102 -3.90 2.11 22.20
N SER A 103 -4.09 3.20 22.94
CA SER A 103 -4.01 4.56 22.41
C SER A 103 -2.60 5.03 22.05
N ASP A 104 -1.58 4.39 22.62
CA ASP A 104 -0.15 4.66 22.44
C ASP A 104 0.49 3.87 21.28
N CYS A 105 -0.31 3.33 20.38
CA CYS A 105 0.20 2.61 19.21
C CYS A 105 0.81 3.54 18.16
N SER A 106 1.86 3.07 17.51
CA SER A 106 2.45 3.67 16.32
C SER A 106 2.01 2.95 15.05
N TYR A 107 1.99 3.69 13.94
CA TYR A 107 1.66 3.18 12.61
C TYR A 107 2.85 3.38 11.70
N ARG A 108 3.16 2.35 10.90
CA ARG A 108 4.18 2.42 9.86
C ARG A 108 3.64 1.82 8.57
N TRP A 109 3.73 2.58 7.50
CA TRP A 109 3.27 2.13 6.19
C TRP A 109 4.43 1.78 5.28
N LYS A 110 4.24 0.72 4.49
CA LYS A 110 5.19 0.26 3.49
C LYS A 110 4.47 -0.05 2.19
N PHE A 111 5.18 0.05 1.08
CA PHE A 111 4.62 -0.13 -0.26
C PHE A 111 5.54 -0.96 -1.14
N ILE A 112 4.93 -1.78 -2.00
CA ILE A 112 5.57 -2.39 -3.16
C ILE A 112 4.69 -2.20 -4.38
N ARG A 113 5.31 -1.73 -5.46
CA ARG A 113 4.67 -1.51 -6.75
C ARG A 113 4.47 -2.82 -7.50
N ASP A 114 3.36 -2.91 -8.26
CA ASP A 114 3.10 -3.95 -9.27
C ASP A 114 3.16 -5.40 -8.76
N ALA A 115 3.00 -5.59 -7.45
CA ALA A 115 3.00 -6.92 -6.83
C ALA A 115 1.83 -7.07 -5.85
N ARG A 116 1.19 -8.24 -5.88
CA ARG A 116 0.23 -8.69 -4.87
C ARG A 116 0.91 -9.68 -3.93
N THR A 117 1.38 -9.22 -2.77
CA THR A 117 2.17 -10.06 -1.84
C THR A 117 1.96 -9.68 -0.37
N ARG A 118 2.27 -10.62 0.54
CA ARG A 118 2.39 -10.38 1.99
C ARG A 118 3.83 -10.51 2.51
N GLU A 119 4.79 -10.75 1.63
CA GLU A 119 6.19 -10.96 1.99
C GLU A 119 6.86 -9.62 2.29
N LEU A 120 7.04 -9.33 3.58
CA LEU A 120 7.53 -8.04 4.07
C LEU A 120 8.87 -7.60 3.49
N TYR A 121 9.75 -8.54 3.14
CA TYR A 121 11.09 -8.25 2.63
C TYR A 121 11.06 -7.41 1.34
N PHE A 122 9.99 -7.51 0.55
CA PHE A 122 9.87 -6.74 -0.70
C PHE A 122 9.33 -5.33 -0.51
N PHE A 123 8.76 -5.02 0.66
CA PHE A 123 8.15 -3.72 0.91
C PHE A 123 9.18 -2.68 1.30
N GLN A 124 9.02 -1.48 0.75
CA GLN A 124 9.83 -0.32 1.10
C GLN A 124 9.07 0.56 2.09
N ASP A 125 9.74 1.01 3.15
CA ASP A 125 9.17 1.97 4.10
C ASP A 125 8.79 3.26 3.38
N MET A 126 7.59 3.77 3.65
CA MET A 126 7.18 5.07 3.14
C MET A 126 7.63 6.16 4.11
N ASN A 127 8.18 7.25 3.55
CA ASN A 127 8.66 8.40 4.32
C ASN A 127 7.52 9.20 5.01
N PHE A 128 6.27 8.80 4.79
CA PHE A 128 5.06 9.42 5.29
C PHE A 128 4.03 8.34 5.65
N GLY A 129 3.10 8.68 6.54
CA GLY A 129 2.12 7.75 7.06
C GLY A 129 2.48 7.24 8.46
N TYR A 130 2.40 8.12 9.46
CA TYR A 130 2.38 7.73 10.88
C TYR A 130 0.95 7.66 11.43
N ASN A 131 -0.02 7.92 10.56
CA ASN A 131 -1.44 7.94 10.88
C ASN A 131 -2.07 6.58 10.60
N PRO A 132 -3.19 6.25 11.28
CA PRO A 132 -3.96 5.03 11.01
C PRO A 132 -4.60 5.01 9.61
N SER A 133 -4.51 6.09 8.84
CA SER A 133 -5.08 6.16 7.50
C SER A 133 -4.09 6.74 6.50
N LEU A 134 -4.08 6.16 5.31
CA LEU A 134 -3.33 6.63 4.16
C LEU A 134 -4.30 7.11 3.08
N LEU A 135 -4.23 8.39 2.75
CA LEU A 135 -5.03 9.03 1.71
C LEU A 135 -4.18 9.25 0.46
N ILE A 136 -4.64 8.69 -0.67
CA ILE A 136 -4.02 8.87 -1.99
C ILE A 136 -5.00 9.64 -2.86
N ARG A 137 -4.61 10.86 -3.26
CA ARG A 137 -5.41 11.73 -4.12
C ARG A 137 -4.51 12.66 -4.95
N PRO A 138 -4.58 12.63 -6.28
CA PRO A 138 -5.27 11.61 -7.09
C PRO A 138 -4.56 10.26 -7.03
N THR A 139 -5.29 9.19 -7.32
CA THR A 139 -4.70 7.87 -7.57
C THR A 139 -4.09 7.86 -8.98
N LEU A 140 -2.89 7.30 -9.12
CA LEU A 140 -2.11 7.24 -10.36
C LEU A 140 -1.74 5.78 -10.62
N GLY A 141 -1.44 5.41 -11.86
CA GLY A 141 -0.97 4.06 -12.18
C GLY A 141 0.25 3.62 -11.34
N SER A 142 1.09 4.58 -10.93
CA SER A 142 2.25 4.33 -10.06
C SER A 142 1.92 3.87 -8.63
N HIS A 143 0.66 4.04 -8.19
CA HIS A 143 0.15 3.55 -6.91
C HIS A 143 -0.39 2.13 -6.98
N HIS A 144 -0.38 1.50 -8.17
CA HIS A 144 -0.74 0.10 -8.33
C HIS A 144 0.24 -0.79 -7.55
N GLY A 145 -0.27 -1.67 -6.70
CA GLY A 145 0.56 -2.59 -5.92
C GLY A 145 0.03 -2.90 -4.53
N SER A 146 0.88 -3.46 -3.66
CA SER A 146 0.53 -3.82 -2.30
C SER A 146 1.00 -2.76 -1.29
N TYR A 147 0.12 -2.43 -0.36
CA TYR A 147 0.41 -1.62 0.81
C TYR A 147 0.30 -2.49 2.06
N VAL A 148 1.18 -2.26 3.02
CA VAL A 148 1.05 -2.83 4.36
C VAL A 148 1.12 -1.72 5.39
N CYS A 149 0.20 -1.76 6.35
CA CYS A 149 0.31 -0.97 7.56
C CYS A 149 0.62 -1.89 8.73
N GLU A 150 1.64 -1.52 9.50
CA GLU A 150 2.02 -2.16 10.75
C GLU A 150 1.54 -1.31 11.93
N ILE A 151 0.79 -1.94 12.84
CA ILE A 151 0.34 -1.37 14.10
C ILE A 151 1.24 -1.96 15.20
N ALA A 152 1.99 -1.12 15.89
CA ALA A 152 2.94 -1.55 16.92
C ALA A 152 2.75 -0.76 18.23
N GLN A 153 3.05 -1.42 19.35
CA GLN A 153 3.16 -0.77 20.66
C GLN A 153 4.59 -0.97 21.15
N GLY A 154 5.41 0.09 21.12
CA GLY A 154 6.85 -0.02 21.30
C GLY A 154 7.48 -0.94 20.24
N ASN A 155 8.10 -2.04 20.67
CA ASN A 155 8.71 -3.03 19.77
C ASN A 155 7.77 -4.21 19.43
N GLU A 156 6.57 -4.26 20.00
CA GLU A 156 5.65 -5.38 19.80
C GLU A 156 4.64 -5.06 18.70
N VAL A 157 4.68 -5.82 17.61
CA VAL A 157 3.75 -5.67 16.50
C VAL A 157 2.43 -6.33 16.87
N LEU A 158 1.36 -5.53 16.92
CA LEU A 158 0.02 -6.01 17.24
C LEU A 158 -0.68 -6.58 16.00
N ALA A 159 -0.58 -5.91 14.86
CA ALA A 159 -1.18 -6.40 13.62
C ALA A 159 -0.49 -5.80 12.38
N ARG A 160 -0.55 -6.55 11.27
CA ARG A 160 -0.14 -6.08 9.95
C ARG A 160 -1.31 -6.22 8.98
N LYS A 161 -1.80 -5.09 8.47
CA LYS A 161 -2.94 -5.05 7.54
C LYS A 161 -2.44 -4.80 6.13
N PHE A 162 -2.82 -5.69 5.21
CA PHE A 162 -2.40 -5.65 3.81
C PHE A 162 -3.54 -5.17 2.92
N PHE A 163 -3.20 -4.36 1.94
CA PHE A 163 -4.09 -3.89 0.89
C PHE A 163 -3.44 -4.14 -0.46
N PHE A 164 -4.21 -4.58 -1.44
CA PHE A 164 -3.77 -4.59 -2.84
C PHE A 164 -4.58 -3.54 -3.60
N LEU A 165 -3.93 -2.46 -4.00
CA LEU A 165 -4.55 -1.37 -4.75
C LEU A 165 -4.35 -1.63 -6.24
N ASN A 166 -5.43 -2.03 -6.92
CA ASN A 166 -5.48 -2.14 -8.36
C ASN A 166 -5.96 -0.82 -8.96
N VAL A 167 -5.05 -0.10 -9.63
CA VAL A 167 -5.36 1.13 -10.35
C VAL A 167 -5.54 0.83 -11.84
N THR A 168 -6.69 1.21 -12.40
CA THR A 168 -6.95 1.12 -13.84
C THR A 168 -6.82 2.49 -14.48
N GLU A 169 -5.99 2.59 -15.52
CA GLU A 169 -5.77 3.83 -16.26
C GLU A 169 -7.07 4.30 -16.92
N LYS A 170 -7.39 5.58 -16.77
CA LYS A 170 -8.54 6.20 -17.45
C LYS A 170 -8.27 6.46 -18.94
N ARG A 171 -7.02 6.24 -19.36
CA ARG A 171 -6.49 6.52 -20.69
C ARG A 171 -7.29 5.84 -21.80
N LEU A 172 -7.89 4.68 -21.56
CA LEU A 172 -8.70 3.98 -22.56
C LEU A 172 -9.94 4.77 -23.00
N GLU A 173 -10.58 5.52 -22.09
CA GLU A 173 -11.77 6.32 -22.41
C GLU A 173 -11.39 7.62 -23.13
N LEU A 174 -10.34 8.29 -22.64
CA LEU A 174 -9.88 9.56 -23.23
C LEU A 174 -9.24 9.35 -24.61
N GLU A 175 -8.48 8.28 -24.81
CA GLU A 175 -7.93 7.92 -26.12
C GLU A 175 -9.03 7.52 -27.09
N LYS A 176 -10.07 6.80 -26.63
CA LYS A 176 -11.22 6.47 -27.46
C LYS A 176 -11.99 7.71 -27.89
N GLU A 177 -12.22 8.65 -26.98
CA GLU A 177 -12.84 9.95 -27.30
C GLU A 177 -11.98 10.76 -28.28
N LEU A 178 -10.66 10.80 -28.07
CA LEU A 178 -9.73 11.48 -28.96
C LEU A 178 -9.72 10.85 -30.37
N GLN A 179 -9.74 9.51 -30.45
CA GLN A 179 -9.83 8.77 -31.70
C GLN A 179 -11.16 9.00 -32.41
N GLU A 180 -12.27 9.08 -31.66
CA GLU A 180 -13.60 9.40 -32.20
C GLU A 180 -13.65 10.82 -32.76
N MET A 181 -13.08 11.81 -32.06
CA MET A 181 -12.94 13.18 -32.57
C MET A 181 -12.08 13.25 -33.83
N PHE A 182 -10.93 12.58 -33.82
CA PHE A 182 -10.05 12.54 -34.99
C PHE A 182 -10.73 11.89 -36.19
N LYS A 183 -11.47 10.80 -35.95
CA LYS A 183 -12.28 10.12 -36.98
C LYS A 183 -13.39 11.02 -37.53
N ALA A 184 -14.04 11.82 -36.69
CA ALA A 184 -15.07 12.78 -37.10
C ALA A 184 -14.50 13.95 -37.91
N ILE A 185 -13.26 14.38 -37.63
CA ILE A 185 -12.54 15.39 -38.42
C ILE A 185 -12.13 14.83 -39.79
N LEU A 186 -11.61 13.59 -39.82
CA LEU A 186 -11.20 12.93 -41.06
C LEU A 186 -12.38 12.53 -41.96
N HIS A 187 -13.53 12.22 -41.38
CA HIS A 187 -14.75 11.86 -42.08
C HIS A 187 -15.91 12.73 -41.59
N PRO A 188 -15.98 14.00 -42.02
CA PRO A 188 -17.12 14.85 -41.72
C PRO A 188 -18.39 14.14 -42.21
N ALA A 189 -19.41 14.05 -41.35
CA ALA A 189 -20.73 13.63 -41.82
C ALA A 189 -21.14 14.58 -42.96
N PRO A 190 -21.68 14.07 -44.08
CA PRO A 190 -22.18 14.95 -45.13
C PRO A 190 -23.19 15.88 -44.47
N ALA A 191 -22.92 17.19 -44.57
CA ALA A 191 -23.81 18.19 -44.02
C ALA A 191 -25.21 17.88 -44.57
N LEU A 192 -26.17 17.71 -43.67
CA LEU A 192 -27.58 17.63 -44.02
C LEU A 192 -27.97 19.04 -44.47
N GLY A 193 -27.57 19.39 -45.68
CA GLY A 193 -27.99 20.60 -46.36
C GLY A 193 -29.49 20.49 -46.66
N PRO A 194 -30.21 21.61 -46.61
CA PRO A 194 -31.60 21.62 -47.03
C PRO A 194 -31.70 21.31 -48.53
N GLU A 195 -32.82 20.65 -48.86
CA GLU A 195 -33.33 20.29 -50.19
C GLU A 195 -33.31 21.43 -51.25
N PRO A 196 -33.52 21.11 -52.54
CA PRO A 196 -32.58 21.37 -53.63
C PRO A 196 -32.81 22.70 -54.36
N VAL A 197 -31.72 23.31 -54.82
CA VAL A 197 -31.76 24.28 -55.92
C VAL A 197 -30.60 24.02 -56.90
N ALA A 198 -31.00 23.67 -58.12
CA ALA A 198 -30.33 23.76 -59.42
C ALA A 198 -28.79 23.56 -59.52
N LYS A 199 -28.41 22.52 -60.30
CA LYS A 199 -27.10 22.36 -60.96
C LYS A 199 -26.68 23.66 -61.68
N PRO A 200 -25.37 23.97 -61.71
CA PRO A 200 -24.60 23.64 -62.92
C PRO A 200 -23.19 23.07 -62.66
N GLU A 201 -22.80 22.19 -63.60
CA GLU A 201 -21.47 21.83 -64.10
C GLU A 201 -20.34 21.41 -63.14
N GLU A 202 -19.95 20.14 -63.30
CA GLU A 202 -18.73 19.52 -62.78
C GLU A 202 -17.48 20.26 -63.25
N VAL A 203 -16.69 20.75 -62.30
CA VAL A 203 -15.24 20.88 -62.48
C VAL A 203 -14.61 20.02 -61.41
N VAL A 204 -14.21 18.81 -61.80
CA VAL A 204 -13.37 17.92 -61.00
C VAL A 204 -12.00 18.59 -60.90
N VAL A 205 -11.75 19.29 -59.80
CA VAL A 205 -10.38 19.55 -59.33
C VAL A 205 -10.09 18.47 -58.31
N GLU A 206 -9.44 17.41 -58.78
CA GLU A 206 -8.81 16.41 -57.94
C GLU A 206 -7.63 17.10 -57.23
N GLU A 207 -7.85 17.58 -55.99
CA GLU A 207 -6.76 17.96 -55.09
C GLU A 207 -6.03 16.70 -54.65
N SER A 208 -5.13 16.23 -55.53
CA SER A 208 -4.13 15.24 -55.17
C SER A 208 -3.18 15.87 -54.15
N LEU A 209 -3.34 15.51 -52.87
CA LEU A 209 -2.32 15.75 -51.85
C LEU A 209 -1.02 15.08 -52.32
N PRO A 210 0.11 15.80 -52.38
CA PRO A 210 1.35 15.25 -52.90
C PRO A 210 1.81 14.11 -52.01
N SER A 211 2.39 13.10 -52.64
CA SER A 211 2.94 11.95 -51.92
C SER A 211 4.11 12.41 -51.05
N LEU A 212 4.31 11.79 -49.88
CA LEU A 212 5.48 12.02 -49.02
C LEU A 212 6.82 11.86 -49.77
N GLN A 213 6.81 11.16 -50.90
CA GLN A 213 7.96 10.96 -51.76
C GLN A 213 8.30 12.22 -52.57
N GLU A 214 7.32 13.05 -52.97
CA GLU A 214 7.57 14.31 -53.68
C GLU A 214 8.16 15.40 -52.77
N ILE A 215 7.78 15.42 -51.49
CA ILE A 215 8.33 16.36 -50.50
C ILE A 215 9.80 16.04 -50.17
N LEU A 216 10.20 14.77 -50.32
CA LEU A 216 11.57 14.32 -50.05
C LEU A 216 12.51 14.49 -51.26
N TYR A 217 12.01 14.85 -52.43
CA TYR A 217 12.79 15.00 -53.67
C TYR A 217 13.24 16.44 -53.97
N GLU A 218 12.94 17.41 -53.12
CA GLU A 218 13.34 18.82 -53.31
C GLU A 218 14.81 19.04 -52.86
N PRO A 219 15.77 19.19 -53.80
CA PRO A 219 17.19 19.00 -53.53
C PRO A 219 17.89 20.32 -53.17
N ASP A 220 17.30 21.14 -52.29
CA ASP A 220 17.95 22.38 -51.82
C ASP A 220 17.51 22.85 -50.41
N SER A 221 17.02 21.94 -49.55
CA SER A 221 16.52 22.31 -48.20
C SER A 221 17.57 22.29 -47.09
N LEU A 222 18.83 21.91 -47.38
CA LEU A 222 19.93 21.97 -46.41
C LEU A 222 20.40 23.41 -46.20
N LYS A 223 19.59 24.24 -45.53
CA LYS A 223 20.01 25.54 -45.01
C LYS A 223 21.31 25.34 -44.23
N LYS A 224 22.36 26.11 -44.57
CA LYS A 224 23.70 26.10 -43.95
C LYS A 224 23.69 25.98 -42.42
N LYS A 225 22.65 26.50 -41.77
CA LYS A 225 22.38 26.37 -40.33
C LYS A 225 22.12 24.92 -39.87
N SER A 226 21.35 24.14 -40.62
CA SER A 226 21.03 22.74 -40.32
C SER A 226 22.26 21.83 -40.42
N VAL A 227 23.14 22.10 -41.38
CA VAL A 227 24.43 21.39 -41.51
C VAL A 227 25.34 21.71 -40.32
N ILE A 228 25.38 22.96 -39.85
CA ILE A 228 26.13 23.34 -38.65
C ILE A 228 25.58 22.61 -37.41
N PHE A 229 24.25 22.52 -37.24
CA PHE A 229 23.66 21.78 -36.12
C PHE A 229 23.99 20.29 -36.15
N LEU A 230 24.02 19.67 -37.34
CA LEU A 230 24.45 18.28 -37.49
C LEU A 230 25.93 18.09 -37.12
N ILE A 231 26.81 18.96 -37.58
CA ILE A 231 28.25 18.91 -37.24
C ILE A 231 28.46 19.10 -35.74
N VAL A 232 27.76 20.06 -35.12
CA VAL A 232 27.82 20.28 -33.66
C VAL A 232 27.28 19.07 -32.90
N GLY A 233 26.18 18.46 -33.36
CA GLY A 233 25.62 17.24 -32.76
C GLY A 233 26.61 16.07 -32.81
N ILE A 234 27.26 15.86 -33.96
CA ILE A 234 28.28 14.81 -34.12
C ILE A 234 29.48 15.08 -33.21
N ALA A 235 29.97 16.32 -33.14
CA ALA A 235 31.08 16.69 -32.26
C ALA A 235 30.77 16.44 -30.78
N LEU A 236 29.57 16.84 -30.33
CA LEU A 236 29.13 16.61 -28.95
C LEU A 236 28.99 15.12 -28.63
N SER A 237 28.44 14.32 -29.55
CA SER A 237 28.37 12.87 -29.36
C SER A 237 29.75 12.22 -29.27
N SER A 238 30.70 12.66 -30.11
CA SER A 238 32.07 12.15 -30.08
C SER A 238 32.77 12.49 -28.76
N MET A 239 32.52 13.70 -28.24
CA MET A 239 33.11 14.15 -26.97
C MET A 239 32.52 13.41 -25.77
N LEU A 240 31.23 13.06 -25.82
CA LEU A 240 30.60 12.25 -24.79
C LEU A 240 31.16 10.82 -24.77
N VAL A 241 31.34 10.22 -25.95
CA VAL A 241 31.92 8.88 -26.08
C VAL A 241 33.36 8.83 -25.59
N THR A 242 34.18 9.85 -25.89
CA THR A 242 35.55 9.90 -25.38
C THR A 242 35.60 10.08 -23.87
N LEU A 243 34.73 10.89 -23.27
CA LEU A 243 34.64 11.03 -21.82
C LEU A 243 34.23 9.71 -21.13
N VAL A 244 33.28 8.98 -21.70
CA VAL A 244 32.88 7.66 -21.20
C VAL A 244 34.02 6.65 -21.35
N ALA A 245 34.73 6.65 -22.48
CA ALA A 245 35.88 5.75 -22.68
C ALA A 245 37.04 6.06 -21.70
N VAL A 246 37.32 7.35 -21.46
CA VAL A 246 38.36 7.80 -20.53
C VAL A 246 37.99 7.46 -19.07
N THR A 247 36.74 7.63 -18.67
CA THR A 247 36.27 7.24 -17.32
C THR A 247 36.35 5.73 -17.11
N ILE A 248 35.97 4.93 -18.10
CA ILE A 248 36.13 3.46 -18.06
C ILE A 248 37.61 3.08 -17.98
N TYR A 249 38.47 3.75 -18.76
CA TYR A 249 39.91 3.51 -18.75
C TYR A 249 40.56 3.86 -17.40
N HIS A 250 40.21 5.00 -16.80
CA HIS A 250 40.68 5.37 -15.46
C HIS A 250 40.20 4.39 -14.40
N TRP A 251 38.94 3.94 -14.47
CA TRP A 251 38.39 2.93 -13.56
C TRP A 251 39.14 1.60 -13.69
N ALA A 252 39.47 1.17 -14.92
CA ALA A 252 40.15 -0.09 -15.18
C ALA A 252 41.65 -0.08 -14.83
N THR A 253 42.32 1.07 -14.95
CA THR A 253 43.78 1.20 -14.72
C THR A 253 44.15 1.70 -13.32
N GLY A 254 43.17 2.18 -12.53
CA GLY A 254 43.38 2.62 -11.15
C GLY A 254 44.28 3.86 -11.00
N ILE A 255 44.53 4.60 -12.09
CA ILE A 255 45.33 5.82 -12.08
C ILE A 255 44.42 6.97 -11.63
N ASN A 256 44.43 7.23 -10.31
CA ASN A 256 43.94 8.50 -9.75
C ASN A 256 45.04 9.56 -9.92
N SER A 257 44.76 10.59 -10.72
CA SER A 257 45.46 11.88 -10.59
C SER A 257 44.75 12.75 -9.57
#